data_AF-A0A1A8N3M0-F1
#
_entry.id   AF-A0A1A8N3M0-F1
#
_cell.length_a   1.000
_cell.length_b   1.000
_cell.length_c   1.000
_cell.angle_alpha   90.00
_cell.angle_beta   90.00
_cell.angle_gamma   90.00
#
_symmetry.space_group_name_H-M   'P 1'
#
loop_
_entity.id
_entity.type
_entity.pdbx_description
1 polymer ?
#
loop_
_entity_poly.entity_id
_entity_poly.type
_entity_poly.pdbx_seq_one_letter_code
_entity_poly.pdbx_strand_id
1 'polypeptide(L)'
;LTVGSGRVLTAEPQFALKVLLRDLVTRQALSGASVDVYMNHTLTGSAQAGEIGEVLLWVSYSPGLSLTLLGHKEGYVPTPLPWSTSKRPIFSAVTMLLLPHSQGNIWLYEDSVLITGKLPDSSSHPKVRFPKNLLALADNGNISSLMAYLTVPQHHLGKDCANCTPGVISSKSVLRNIELKAVAAVSVLLRSGGEELQVRG
;
A
#
# COMPACT_ATOMS: atom_id res chain seq x y z
N LEU A 1 -43.69 -24.99 33.35
CA LEU A 1 -42.55 -24.07 33.53
C LEU A 1 -41.39 -24.55 32.67
N THR A 2 -41.34 -24.15 31.41
CA THR A 2 -40.22 -24.44 30.50
C THR A 2 -39.47 -23.15 30.27
N VAL A 3 -38.33 -22.99 30.93
CA VAL A 3 -37.42 -21.86 30.77
C VAL A 3 -36.66 -22.06 29.45
N GLY A 4 -37.01 -21.27 28.44
CA GLY A 4 -36.24 -21.18 27.20
C GLY A 4 -34.90 -20.49 27.49
N SER A 5 -33.80 -21.22 27.34
CA SER A 5 -32.45 -20.66 27.38
C SER A 5 -32.23 -19.82 26.12
N GLY A 6 -32.55 -18.53 26.21
CA GLY A 6 -32.16 -17.55 25.20
C GLY A 6 -30.64 -17.38 25.25
N ARG A 7 -29.94 -17.84 24.20
CA ARG A 7 -28.55 -17.45 23.95
C ARG A 7 -28.49 -15.93 23.84
N VAL A 8 -27.97 -15.28 24.87
CA VAL A 8 -27.56 -13.87 24.80
C VAL A 8 -26.37 -13.83 23.85
N LEU A 9 -26.58 -13.40 22.61
CA LEU A 9 -25.50 -13.00 21.71
C LEU A 9 -24.96 -11.67 22.26
N THR A 10 -23.95 -11.74 23.14
CA THR A 10 -23.19 -10.54 23.53
C THR A 10 -22.51 -10.00 22.29
N ALA A 11 -23.02 -8.89 21.75
CA ALA A 11 -22.39 -8.18 20.66
C ALA A 11 -20.97 -7.78 21.08
N GLU A 12 -19.97 -8.09 20.25
CA GLU A 12 -18.62 -7.68 20.52
C GLU A 12 -18.54 -6.15 20.63
N PRO A 13 -17.76 -5.62 21.58
CA PRO A 13 -17.65 -4.18 21.76
C PRO A 13 -17.05 -3.54 20.50
N GLN A 14 -17.78 -2.65 19.82
CA GLN A 14 -17.28 -1.96 18.62
C GLN A 14 -16.86 -0.52 18.89
N PHE A 15 -16.05 0.06 18.02
CA PHE A 15 -15.76 1.50 18.03
C PHE A 15 -15.71 2.07 16.62
N ALA A 16 -15.88 3.39 16.52
CA ALA A 16 -15.82 4.12 15.27
C ALA A 16 -14.37 4.53 14.95
N LEU A 17 -13.89 4.14 13.77
CA LEU A 17 -12.59 4.52 13.23
C LEU A 17 -12.77 5.33 11.94
N LYS A 18 -12.50 6.63 12.01
CA LYS A 18 -12.50 7.52 10.85
C LYS A 18 -11.14 7.48 10.16
N VAL A 19 -11.13 7.27 8.85
CA VAL A 19 -9.92 7.32 8.02
C VAL A 19 -10.05 8.45 7.01
N LEU A 20 -9.10 9.37 7.01
CA LEU A 20 -8.99 10.45 6.04
C LEU A 20 -7.93 10.08 5.00
N LEU A 21 -8.32 9.99 3.74
CA LEU A 21 -7.45 9.66 2.61
C LEU A 21 -7.04 10.94 1.88
N ARG A 22 -5.74 11.19 1.83
CA ARG A 22 -5.19 12.41 1.23
C ARG A 22 -4.03 12.08 0.31
N ASP A 23 -3.85 12.92 -0.71
CA ASP A 23 -2.65 12.90 -1.54
C ASP A 23 -1.43 13.27 -0.67
N LEU A 24 -0.36 12.48 -0.75
CA LEU A 24 0.85 12.72 0.04
C LEU A 24 1.54 14.05 -0.30
N VAL A 25 1.50 14.45 -1.57
CA VAL A 25 2.18 15.62 -2.13
C VAL A 25 1.31 16.88 -1.97
N THR A 26 0.09 16.86 -2.49
CA THR A 26 -0.81 18.02 -2.55
C THR A 26 -1.67 18.18 -1.29
N ARG A 27 -1.76 17.14 -0.46
CA ARG A 27 -2.65 17.07 0.72
C ARG A 27 -4.14 17.15 0.41
N GLN A 28 -4.53 17.09 -0.86
CA GLN A 28 -5.94 17.15 -1.26
C GLN A 28 -6.71 15.88 -0.86
N ALA A 29 -8.03 16.02 -0.71
CA ALA A 29 -8.95 14.90 -0.49
C ALA A 29 -8.89 13.89 -1.63
N LEU A 30 -8.85 12.59 -1.31
CA LEU A 30 -8.93 11.54 -2.32
C LEU A 30 -10.32 10.93 -2.39
N SER A 31 -11.17 11.54 -3.23
CA SER A 31 -12.49 10.98 -3.56
C SER A 31 -12.38 9.60 -4.20
N GLY A 32 -13.24 8.66 -3.79
CA GLY A 32 -13.32 7.30 -4.35
C GLY A 32 -12.14 6.39 -4.01
N ALA A 33 -11.20 6.82 -3.15
CA ALA A 33 -10.21 5.93 -2.56
C ALA A 33 -10.88 4.90 -1.65
N SER A 34 -10.31 3.70 -1.53
CA SER A 34 -10.80 2.66 -0.63
C SER A 34 -9.81 2.39 0.50
N VAL A 35 -10.34 1.81 1.58
CA VAL A 35 -9.57 1.28 2.70
C VAL A 35 -10.01 -0.15 2.93
N ASP A 36 -9.06 -1.06 2.86
CA ASP A 36 -9.22 -2.44 3.30
C ASP A 36 -8.68 -2.58 4.74
N VAL A 37 -9.35 -3.38 5.55
CA VAL A 37 -9.00 -3.62 6.94
C VAL A 37 -8.53 -5.06 7.07
N TYR A 38 -7.26 -5.24 7.45
CA TYR A 38 -6.68 -6.54 7.71
C TYR A 38 -6.48 -6.74 9.22
N MET A 39 -6.91 -7.89 9.71
CA MET A 39 -6.64 -8.37 11.07
C MET A 39 -5.96 -9.73 10.96
N ASN A 40 -4.79 -9.90 11.58
CA ASN A 40 -3.99 -11.13 11.47
C ASN A 40 -3.80 -11.58 10.00
N HIS A 41 -3.46 -10.63 9.12
CA HIS A 41 -3.26 -10.85 7.68
C HIS A 41 -4.50 -11.33 6.90
N THR A 42 -5.68 -11.31 7.51
CA THR A 42 -6.95 -11.67 6.87
C THR A 42 -7.78 -10.41 6.61
N LEU A 43 -8.35 -10.28 5.41
CA LEU A 43 -9.26 -9.18 5.07
C LEU A 43 -10.56 -9.32 5.88
N THR A 44 -10.86 -8.35 6.72
CA THR A 44 -12.06 -8.35 7.58
C THR A 44 -13.12 -7.35 7.14
N GLY A 45 -12.78 -6.41 6.28
CA GLY A 45 -13.72 -5.44 5.75
C GLY A 45 -13.07 -4.45 4.80
N SER A 46 -13.91 -3.78 4.01
CA SER A 46 -13.49 -2.77 3.05
C SER A 46 -14.52 -1.66 3.00
N ALA A 47 -14.08 -0.43 2.75
CA ALA A 47 -14.99 0.68 2.54
C ALA A 47 -14.39 1.72 1.57
N GLN A 48 -15.26 2.39 0.83
CA GLN A 48 -14.87 3.43 -0.11
C GLN A 48 -15.18 4.81 0.47
N ALA A 49 -14.26 5.74 0.29
CA ALA A 49 -14.40 7.13 0.69
C ALA A 49 -15.29 7.90 -0.28
N GLY A 50 -16.14 8.76 0.28
CA GLY A 50 -16.95 9.70 -0.49
C GLY A 50 -16.11 10.87 -1.04
N GLU A 51 -16.80 11.91 -1.52
CA GLU A 51 -16.18 13.06 -2.21
C GLU A 51 -15.11 13.80 -1.40
N ILE A 52 -15.28 13.83 -0.08
CA ILE A 52 -14.37 14.52 0.85
C ILE A 52 -13.16 13.67 1.27
N GLY A 53 -13.01 12.45 0.73
CA GLY A 53 -11.88 11.57 1.01
C GLY A 53 -11.90 11.03 2.43
N GLU A 54 -13.08 10.73 2.98
CA GLU A 54 -13.23 10.22 4.34
C GLU A 54 -14.09 8.96 4.34
N VAL A 55 -13.77 8.04 5.26
CA VAL A 55 -14.55 6.83 5.50
C VAL A 55 -14.65 6.56 7.00
N LEU A 56 -15.80 6.04 7.44
CA LEU A 56 -16.05 5.64 8.83
C LEU A 56 -16.21 4.13 8.90
N LEU A 57 -15.34 3.47 9.66
CA LEU A 57 -15.31 2.03 9.85
C LEU A 57 -15.82 1.69 11.25
N TRP A 58 -16.65 0.65 11.36
CA TRP A 58 -17.04 0.05 12.64
C TRP A 58 -16.19 -1.18 12.91
N VAL A 59 -15.38 -1.12 13.96
CA VAL A 59 -14.34 -2.12 14.23
C VAL A 59 -14.64 -2.83 15.54
N SER A 60 -14.67 -4.17 15.52
CA SER A 60 -14.73 -5.00 16.72
C SER A 60 -13.46 -4.82 17.56
N TYR A 61 -13.63 -4.55 18.85
CA TYR A 61 -12.54 -4.40 19.81
C TYR A 61 -12.29 -5.69 20.57
N SER A 62 -11.02 -6.08 20.62
CA SER A 62 -10.47 -7.04 21.56
C SER A 62 -9.24 -6.44 22.26
N PRO A 63 -8.92 -6.86 23.50
CA PRO A 63 -7.65 -6.49 24.13
C PRO A 63 -6.46 -6.87 23.22
N GLY A 64 -5.53 -5.94 23.02
CA GLY A 64 -4.38 -6.15 22.13
C GLY A 64 -4.70 -6.06 20.63
N LEU A 65 -5.86 -5.52 20.25
CA LEU A 65 -6.24 -5.34 18.85
C LEU A 65 -5.15 -4.61 18.05
N SER A 66 -4.74 -5.25 16.96
CA SER A 66 -3.86 -4.71 15.94
C SER A 66 -4.45 -4.97 14.56
N LEU A 67 -4.44 -3.93 13.74
CA LEU A 67 -4.99 -3.90 12.40
C LEU A 67 -3.95 -3.35 11.44
N THR A 68 -4.06 -3.71 10.18
CA THR A 68 -3.41 -3.00 9.08
C THR A 68 -4.50 -2.43 8.18
N LEU A 69 -4.55 -1.10 8.07
CA LEU A 69 -5.40 -0.42 7.11
C LEU A 69 -4.62 -0.32 5.81
N LEU A 70 -5.18 -0.76 4.70
CA LEU A 70 -4.56 -0.64 3.38
C LEU A 70 -5.36 0.36 2.55
N GLY A 71 -4.77 1.53 2.32
CA GLY A 71 -5.35 2.56 1.47
C GLY A 71 -5.02 2.26 0.02
N HIS A 72 -6.05 2.27 -0.84
CA HIS A 72 -5.93 2.01 -2.26
C HIS A 72 -6.68 3.07 -3.07
N LYS A 73 -6.08 3.50 -4.18
CA LYS A 73 -6.73 4.29 -5.21
C LYS A 73 -5.96 4.13 -6.52
N GLU A 74 -6.67 4.04 -7.64
CA GLU A 74 -6.05 4.08 -8.95
C GLU A 74 -5.17 5.33 -9.11
N GLY A 75 -3.96 5.14 -9.67
CA GLY A 75 -2.98 6.20 -9.82
C GLY A 75 -2.15 6.49 -8.57
N TYR A 76 -2.32 5.72 -7.49
CA TYR A 76 -1.56 5.84 -6.24
C TYR A 76 -0.94 4.51 -5.83
N VAL A 77 0.17 4.58 -5.10
CA VAL A 77 0.82 3.42 -4.50
C VAL A 77 -0.04 2.93 -3.32
N PRO A 78 -0.43 1.63 -3.27
CA PRO A 78 -1.11 1.06 -2.11
C PRO A 78 -0.29 1.29 -0.83
N THR A 79 -0.93 1.87 0.18
CA THR A 79 -0.22 2.35 1.37
C THR A 79 -0.77 1.67 2.62
N PRO A 80 -0.01 0.79 3.29
CA PRO A 80 -0.42 0.22 4.56
C PRO A 80 -0.20 1.21 5.71
N LEU A 81 -1.12 1.23 6.67
CA LEU A 81 -1.03 1.95 7.94
C LEU A 81 -1.29 0.96 9.08
N PRO A 82 -0.26 0.55 9.84
CA PRO A 82 -0.44 -0.20 11.07
C PRO A 82 -1.22 0.63 12.09
N TRP A 83 -2.20 0.01 12.71
CA TRP A 83 -3.01 0.63 13.76
C TRP A 83 -3.17 -0.35 14.92
N SER A 84 -3.01 0.13 16.15
CA SER A 84 -3.17 -0.72 17.33
C SER A 84 -3.66 0.10 18.51
N THR A 85 -4.33 -0.54 19.46
CA THR A 85 -4.75 0.10 20.70
C THR A 85 -4.68 -0.85 21.88
N SER A 86 -4.30 -0.33 23.05
CA SER A 86 -4.31 -1.06 24.32
C SER A 86 -5.64 -0.93 25.07
N LYS A 87 -6.47 0.06 24.74
CA LYS A 87 -7.77 0.34 25.36
C LYS A 87 -8.84 0.53 24.28
N ARG A 88 -10.10 0.18 24.58
CA ARG A 88 -11.20 0.41 23.66
C ARG A 88 -11.39 1.93 23.43
N PRO A 89 -11.21 2.44 22.21
CA PRO A 89 -11.57 3.82 21.89
C PRO A 89 -13.10 3.94 21.83
N ILE A 90 -13.62 5.12 22.13
CA ILE A 90 -15.01 5.46 21.76
C ILE A 90 -15.04 5.90 20.29
N PHE A 91 -14.01 6.64 19.89
CA PHE A 91 -13.77 7.14 18.55
C PHE A 91 -12.26 7.22 18.30
N SER A 92 -11.83 6.95 17.08
CA SER A 92 -10.46 7.17 16.62
C SER A 92 -10.48 7.77 15.22
N ALA A 93 -9.52 8.63 14.91
CA ALA A 93 -9.35 9.22 13.58
C ALA A 93 -7.88 9.14 13.16
N VAL A 94 -7.65 8.72 11.92
CA VAL A 94 -6.30 8.61 11.33
C VAL A 94 -6.28 9.19 9.93
N THR A 95 -5.12 9.67 9.50
CA THR A 95 -4.90 10.17 8.14
C THR A 95 -3.97 9.22 7.40
N MET A 96 -4.42 8.72 6.24
CA MET A 96 -3.63 7.93 5.30
C MET A 96 -3.22 8.81 4.13
N LEU A 97 -1.91 8.85 3.88
CA LEU A 97 -1.31 9.66 2.83
C LEU A 97 -0.88 8.74 1.68
N LEU A 98 -1.58 8.81 0.55
CA LEU A 98 -1.29 7.97 -0.60
C LEU A 98 -0.32 8.70 -1.52
N LEU A 99 0.78 8.02 -1.89
CA LEU A 99 1.77 8.55 -2.81
C LEU A 99 1.28 8.36 -4.26
N PRO A 100 1.10 9.42 -5.07
CA PRO A 100 0.73 9.28 -6.46
C PRO A 100 1.83 8.57 -7.27
N HIS A 101 1.41 7.76 -8.25
CA HIS A 101 2.32 7.09 -9.17
C HIS A 101 3.05 8.13 -10.03
N SER A 102 4.37 8.04 -10.01
CA SER A 102 5.25 8.82 -10.89
C SER A 102 5.38 8.10 -12.23
N GLN A 103 4.88 8.74 -13.29
CA GLN A 103 5.09 8.23 -14.65
C GLN A 103 6.60 8.20 -14.94
N GLY A 104 7.07 7.09 -15.51
CA GLY A 104 8.45 6.87 -15.92
C GLY A 104 8.62 6.88 -17.43
N ASN A 105 9.85 6.66 -17.87
CA ASN A 105 10.21 6.41 -19.26
C ASN A 105 10.29 4.90 -19.51
N ILE A 106 9.97 4.46 -20.72
CA ILE A 106 10.05 3.05 -21.13
C ILE A 106 10.83 2.91 -22.44
N TRP A 107 11.74 1.95 -22.48
CA TRP A 107 12.40 1.48 -23.70
C TRP A 107 12.11 0.00 -23.89
N LEU A 108 11.73 -0.35 -25.12
CA LEU A 108 11.55 -1.72 -25.55
C LEU A 108 12.68 -2.08 -26.50
N TYR A 109 13.56 -2.95 -26.04
CA TYR A 109 14.58 -3.59 -26.87
C TYR A 109 14.03 -4.90 -27.45
N GLU A 110 14.80 -5.55 -28.30
CA GLU A 110 14.42 -6.86 -28.84
C GLU A 110 14.31 -7.91 -27.73
N ASP A 111 15.22 -7.86 -26.75
CA ASP A 111 15.38 -8.85 -25.69
C ASP A 111 14.86 -8.40 -24.32
N SER A 112 14.69 -7.09 -24.11
CA SER A 112 14.51 -6.52 -22.78
C SER A 112 13.67 -5.26 -22.75
N VAL A 113 13.16 -4.97 -21.57
CA VAL A 113 12.40 -3.75 -21.23
C VAL A 113 13.21 -2.99 -20.22
N LEU A 114 13.37 -1.69 -20.41
CA LEU A 114 13.98 -0.77 -19.45
C LEU A 114 12.96 0.28 -19.04
N ILE A 115 12.77 0.48 -17.74
CA ILE A 115 11.95 1.54 -17.17
C ILE A 115 12.83 2.41 -16.29
N THR A 116 12.74 3.73 -16.44
CA THR A 116 13.45 4.70 -15.58
C THR A 116 12.51 5.78 -15.05
N GLY A 117 12.92 6.45 -13.97
CA GLY A 117 12.20 7.62 -13.46
C GLY A 117 12.28 8.80 -14.43
N LYS A 118 11.34 9.75 -14.32
CA LYS A 118 11.28 10.95 -15.18
C LYS A 118 12.45 11.92 -14.99
N LEU A 119 13.09 11.97 -13.82
CA LEU A 119 14.12 12.97 -13.50
C LEU A 119 15.54 12.35 -13.46
N PRO A 120 16.47 12.86 -14.29
CA PRO A 120 17.88 12.48 -14.29
C PRO A 120 18.73 13.24 -13.25
N ASP A 121 18.13 14.01 -12.33
CA ASP A 121 18.88 14.91 -11.43
C ASP A 121 18.92 14.43 -9.95
N SER A 122 18.35 13.27 -9.63
CA SER A 122 18.50 12.65 -8.31
C SER A 122 19.68 11.68 -8.28
N SER A 123 20.51 11.73 -7.23
CA SER A 123 21.67 10.84 -7.03
C SER A 123 21.37 9.34 -7.08
N SER A 124 20.10 8.96 -7.02
CA SER A 124 19.59 7.62 -7.34
C SER A 124 18.63 7.72 -8.53
N HIS A 125 18.98 7.10 -9.66
CA HIS A 125 18.04 6.89 -10.77
C HIS A 125 17.40 5.52 -10.59
N PRO A 126 16.17 5.42 -10.05
CA PRO A 126 15.48 4.16 -10.03
C PRO A 126 15.32 3.67 -11.46
N LYS A 127 15.73 2.43 -11.68
CA LYS A 127 15.65 1.76 -12.97
C LYS A 127 15.27 0.31 -12.76
N VAL A 128 14.46 -0.22 -13.67
CA VAL A 128 14.04 -1.62 -13.67
C VAL A 128 14.29 -2.15 -15.07
N ARG A 129 14.95 -3.31 -15.17
CA ARG A 129 15.17 -4.01 -16.44
C ARG A 129 14.76 -5.46 -16.31
N PHE A 130 14.03 -5.96 -17.28
CA PHE A 130 13.61 -7.37 -17.31
C PHE A 130 13.49 -7.88 -18.76
N PRO A 131 13.54 -9.21 -18.99
CA PRO A 131 13.37 -9.80 -20.31
C PRO A 131 12.01 -9.48 -20.94
N LYS A 132 11.99 -9.14 -22.23
CA LYS A 132 10.76 -8.74 -22.93
C LYS A 132 9.70 -9.84 -23.00
N ASN A 133 10.11 -11.11 -23.05
CA ASN A 133 9.20 -12.25 -23.07
C ASN A 133 8.34 -12.40 -21.80
N LEU A 134 8.66 -11.67 -20.72
CA LEU A 134 7.84 -11.61 -19.51
C LEU A 134 6.68 -10.63 -19.62
N LEU A 135 6.69 -9.73 -20.61
CA LEU A 135 5.52 -8.90 -20.94
C LEU A 135 4.46 -9.76 -21.63
N ALA A 136 3.31 -9.92 -20.99
CA ALA A 136 2.12 -10.47 -21.63
C ALA A 136 1.45 -9.40 -22.51
N LEU A 137 2.10 -9.01 -23.61
CA LEU A 137 1.47 -8.14 -24.61
C LEU A 137 0.56 -9.00 -25.49
N ALA A 138 -0.68 -8.58 -25.70
CA ALA A 138 -1.53 -9.21 -26.72
C ALA A 138 -0.84 -9.08 -28.09
N ASP A 139 -0.89 -10.12 -28.93
CA ASP A 139 -0.21 -10.14 -30.24
C ASP A 139 -0.65 -8.99 -31.18
N ASN A 140 -1.76 -8.33 -30.88
CA ASN A 140 -2.32 -7.18 -31.58
C ASN A 140 -2.27 -5.86 -30.77
N GLY A 141 -1.64 -5.87 -29.60
CA GLY A 141 -1.55 -4.72 -28.71
C GLY A 141 -0.71 -3.62 -29.35
N ASN A 142 -1.30 -2.43 -29.51
CA ASN A 142 -0.56 -1.30 -30.05
C ASN A 142 0.54 -0.87 -29.05
N ILE A 143 1.79 -1.19 -29.37
CA ILE A 143 2.98 -0.88 -28.57
C ILE A 143 3.04 0.61 -28.21
N SER A 144 2.51 1.50 -29.06
CA SER A 144 2.51 2.95 -28.78
C SER A 144 1.54 3.37 -27.66
N SER A 145 0.67 2.47 -27.21
CA SER A 145 -0.24 2.71 -26.07
C SER A 145 0.39 2.35 -24.71
N LEU A 146 1.65 1.92 -24.69
CA LEU A 146 2.33 1.52 -23.47
C LEU A 146 2.71 2.72 -22.60
N MET A 147 2.35 2.62 -21.33
CA MET A 147 2.72 3.57 -20.29
C MET A 147 3.41 2.85 -19.15
N ALA A 148 4.49 3.43 -18.65
CA ALA A 148 5.20 2.95 -17.49
C ALA A 148 5.17 3.98 -16.36
N TYR A 149 5.03 3.48 -15.14
CA TYR A 149 5.15 4.25 -13.92
C TYR A 149 6.21 3.59 -13.05
N LEU A 150 7.10 4.41 -12.52
CA LEU A 150 8.17 3.98 -11.63
C LEU A 150 8.20 4.95 -10.44
N THR A 151 7.71 4.45 -9.32
CA THR A 151 7.59 5.24 -8.08
C THR A 151 8.47 4.61 -7.03
N VAL A 152 9.29 5.43 -6.36
CA VAL A 152 10.09 5.01 -5.20
C VAL A 152 9.40 5.58 -3.97
N PRO A 153 8.67 4.78 -3.19
CA PRO A 153 8.17 5.22 -1.90
C PRO A 153 9.36 5.56 -1.02
N GLN A 154 9.54 6.87 -0.76
CA GLN A 154 10.54 7.30 0.20
C GLN A 154 10.02 6.96 1.59
N HIS A 155 10.63 5.99 2.25
CA HIS A 155 10.47 5.86 3.68
C HIS A 155 11.08 7.13 4.29
N HIS A 156 10.27 7.96 4.96
CA HIS A 156 10.77 9.12 5.70
C HIS A 156 11.56 8.63 6.91
N LEU A 157 12.73 8.03 6.70
CA LEU A 157 13.74 7.94 7.74
C LEU A 157 14.16 9.38 8.01
N GLY A 158 13.89 9.86 9.23
CA GLY A 158 14.03 11.27 9.60
C GLY A 158 15.28 11.90 9.02
N LYS A 159 15.07 13.03 8.32
CA LYS A 159 15.92 14.12 7.79
C LYS A 159 17.47 14.03 7.72
N ASP A 160 18.16 13.08 8.32
CA ASP A 160 19.62 13.03 8.43
C ASP A 160 20.23 11.67 8.04
N CYS A 161 19.86 11.09 6.90
CA CYS A 161 20.83 10.25 6.20
C CYS A 161 20.56 10.09 4.71
N ALA A 162 21.34 10.81 3.90
CA ALA A 162 21.26 10.74 2.45
C ALA A 162 21.79 9.42 1.84
N ASN A 163 22.42 8.54 2.62
CA ASN A 163 23.04 7.27 2.16
C ASN A 163 22.87 6.08 3.11
N CYS A 164 21.92 6.12 4.05
CA CYS A 164 21.77 5.00 5.00
C CYS A 164 20.81 3.95 4.46
N THR A 165 21.29 2.71 4.39
CA THR A 165 20.44 1.54 4.60
C THR A 165 20.96 0.74 5.80
N PRO A 166 20.47 1.05 7.02
CA PRO A 166 20.88 0.32 8.21
C PRO A 166 20.07 -0.99 8.31
N GLY A 167 20.74 -2.11 8.12
CA GLY A 167 20.26 -3.43 8.57
C GLY A 167 20.56 -3.63 10.06
N VAL A 168 19.62 -4.18 10.82
CA VAL A 168 19.80 -4.48 12.25
C VAL A 168 19.99 -5.99 12.40
N ILE A 169 21.16 -6.41 12.89
CA ILE A 169 21.42 -7.79 13.31
C ILE A 169 21.33 -7.81 14.83
N SER A 170 20.28 -8.42 15.40
CA SER A 170 20.20 -8.66 16.86
C SER A 170 20.81 -10.02 17.17
N SER A 171 22.05 -10.04 17.66
CA SER A 171 22.80 -11.28 17.94
C SER A 171 22.65 -11.81 19.38
N LYS A 172 21.55 -11.50 20.08
CA LYS A 172 21.38 -11.85 21.52
C LYS A 172 20.34 -12.95 21.81
N SER A 173 20.02 -13.82 20.86
CA SER A 173 19.04 -14.91 21.07
C SER A 173 19.60 -16.25 20.60
N VAL A 174 19.40 -17.30 21.41
CA VAL A 174 19.72 -18.71 21.12
C VAL A 174 18.89 -19.25 19.94
N LEU A 175 17.76 -18.59 19.61
CA LEU A 175 17.10 -18.71 18.31
C LEU A 175 17.56 -17.58 17.37
N ARG A 176 18.07 -17.96 16.20
CA ARG A 176 18.38 -17.05 15.09
C ARG A 176 17.09 -16.51 14.46
N ASN A 177 16.47 -15.51 15.08
CA ASN A 177 15.43 -14.72 14.42
C ASN A 177 16.11 -13.65 13.57
N ILE A 178 16.02 -13.79 12.25
CA ILE A 178 16.53 -12.82 11.28
C ILE A 178 15.39 -11.84 10.98
N GLU A 179 15.53 -10.60 11.44
CA GLU A 179 14.62 -9.53 11.07
C GLU A 179 15.03 -8.99 9.69
N LEU A 180 14.22 -9.26 8.68
CA LEU A 180 14.42 -8.73 7.32
C LEU A 180 13.84 -7.32 7.26
N LYS A 181 14.71 -6.32 7.13
CA LYS A 181 14.30 -4.93 6.88
C LYS A 181 14.46 -4.61 5.40
N ALA A 182 13.35 -4.30 4.72
CA ALA A 182 13.40 -3.84 3.34
C ALA A 182 14.25 -2.56 3.25
N VAL A 183 15.30 -2.64 2.43
CA VAL A 183 16.33 -1.60 2.23
C VAL A 183 15.85 -0.53 1.24
N ALA A 184 14.96 -0.92 0.32
CA ALA A 184 14.27 -0.03 -0.60
C ALA A 184 12.94 -0.68 -1.03
N ALA A 185 11.98 0.14 -1.42
CA ALA A 185 10.75 -0.29 -2.07
C ALA A 185 10.63 0.44 -3.42
N VAL A 186 10.10 -0.25 -4.42
CA VAL A 186 9.83 0.31 -5.74
C VAL A 186 8.46 -0.19 -6.18
N SER A 187 7.61 0.72 -6.63
CA SER A 187 6.35 0.39 -7.31
C SER A 187 6.54 0.57 -8.81
N VAL A 188 6.29 -0.49 -9.56
CA VAL A 188 6.32 -0.50 -11.02
C VAL A 188 4.92 -0.83 -11.49
N LEU A 189 4.34 0.03 -12.33
CA LEU A 189 3.04 -0.21 -12.96
C LEU A 189 3.20 -0.04 -14.47
N LEU A 190 2.76 -1.04 -15.22
CA LEU A 190 2.73 -1.03 -16.67
C LEU A 190 1.29 -1.05 -17.13
N ARG A 191 0.97 -0.21 -18.13
CA ARG A 191 -0.36 -0.16 -18.72
C ARG A 191 -0.31 -0.15 -20.24
N SER A 192 -1.33 -0.75 -20.85
CA SER A 192 -1.60 -0.72 -22.29
C SER A 192 -3.04 -0.30 -22.51
N GLY A 193 -3.29 0.77 -23.25
CA GLY A 193 -4.65 1.22 -23.56
C GLY A 193 -5.53 1.51 -22.32
N GLY A 194 -4.92 1.82 -21.17
CA GLY A 194 -5.62 2.06 -19.91
C GLY A 194 -5.67 0.86 -18.96
N GLU A 195 -5.44 -0.37 -19.45
CA GLU A 195 -5.45 -1.58 -18.63
C GLU A 195 -4.06 -1.93 -18.08
N GLU A 196 -4.02 -2.51 -16.88
CA GLU A 196 -2.78 -2.98 -16.25
C GLU A 196 -2.24 -4.23 -16.94
N LEU A 197 -0.95 -4.19 -17.29
CA LEU A 197 -0.25 -5.29 -17.93
C LEU A 197 0.38 -6.21 -16.90
N GLN A 198 0.13 -7.50 -17.05
CA GLN A 198 0.76 -8.53 -16.25
C GLN A 198 2.20 -8.78 -16.71
N VAL A 199 3.14 -8.78 -15.76
CA VAL A 199 4.52 -9.23 -15.96
C VAL A 199 4.65 -10.59 -15.32
N ARG A 200 4.99 -11.62 -16.10
CA ARG A 200 5.16 -12.99 -15.58
C ARG A 200 6.52 -13.10 -14.88
N GLY A 201 6.59 -13.72 -13.70
CA GLY A 201 7.82 -13.88 -12.93
C GLY A 201 7.65 -14.77 -11.71
#